data_AF-A0A2D9T349-F1
#
_entry.id   AF-A0A2D9T349-F1
#
_cell.length_a   1.000
_cell.length_b   1.000
_cell.length_c   1.000
_cell.angle_alpha   90.00
_cell.angle_beta   90.00
_cell.angle_gamma   90.00
#
_symmetry.space_group_name_H-M   'P 1'
#
loop_
_entity.id
_entity.type
_entity.pdbx_description
1 polymer ?
#
loop_
_entity_poly.entity_id
_entity_poly.type
_entity_poly.pdbx_seq_one_letter_code
_entity_poly.pdbx_strand_id
1 'polypeptide(L)'
;MRVVALALALAGLGASVAAAQELAEVPPVPSPREASLELAMRQADQQFDAVSFLGAQRSLLMGVFETYCAAELLIPPETGFSGLEFGLGLGCLVGATTLWVMGIRRLLHPKEGEHAHERLVGYYRDRRAGSVDLDALEADLRASARRDRRRRWVRFSLGVLELAASATLAGLTARDRIERSSGSAIAIGTAVIAVLGLAHAFLRSPAERALAAHEERSSAW
;
A
#
# COMPACT_ATOMS: atom_id res chain seq x y z
N MET A 1 58.99 -24.37 30.30
CA MET A 1 57.54 -24.10 30.22
C MET A 1 57.16 -22.69 29.75
N ARG A 2 58.00 -21.65 29.89
CA ARG A 2 57.65 -20.27 29.47
C ARG A 2 57.61 -20.02 27.95
N VAL A 3 58.30 -20.83 27.14
CA VAL A 3 58.36 -20.67 25.68
C VAL A 3 57.08 -21.16 24.98
N VAL A 4 56.44 -22.21 25.52
CA VAL A 4 55.20 -22.78 24.97
C VAL A 4 54.00 -21.85 25.18
N ALA A 5 53.95 -21.16 26.33
CA ALA A 5 52.91 -20.17 26.62
C ALA A 5 53.00 -18.92 25.71
N LEU A 6 54.21 -18.51 25.33
CA LEU A 6 54.41 -17.37 24.43
C LEU A 6 54.01 -17.71 22.98
N ALA A 7 54.28 -18.94 22.53
CA ALA A 7 53.89 -19.41 21.20
C ALA A 7 52.36 -19.60 21.06
N LEU A 8 51.69 -20.08 22.11
CA LEU A 8 50.22 -20.18 22.16
C LEU A 8 49.55 -18.80 22.19
N ALA A 9 50.13 -17.82 22.88
CA ALA A 9 49.64 -16.45 22.86
C ALA A 9 49.80 -15.79 21.48
N LEU A 10 50.94 -15.99 20.81
CA LEU A 10 51.19 -15.48 19.45
C LEU A 10 50.31 -16.16 18.38
N ALA A 11 50.03 -17.46 18.51
CA ALA A 11 49.10 -18.17 17.63
C ALA A 11 47.64 -17.74 17.83
N GLY A 12 47.23 -17.48 19.08
CA GLY A 12 45.91 -16.94 19.40
C GLY A 12 45.69 -15.50 18.90
N LEU A 13 46.75 -14.69 18.89
CA LEU A 13 46.75 -13.35 18.29
C LEU A 13 46.72 -13.38 16.75
N GLY A 14 47.40 -14.33 16.11
CA GLY A 14 47.34 -14.49 14.65
C GLY A 14 45.97 -14.96 14.15
N ALA A 15 45.32 -15.87 14.89
CA ALA A 15 43.97 -16.33 14.59
C ALA A 15 42.89 -15.27 14.86
N SER A 16 43.05 -14.43 15.89
CA SER A 16 42.11 -13.33 16.18
C SER A 16 42.24 -12.17 15.19
N VAL A 17 43.43 -11.93 14.64
CA VAL A 17 43.65 -10.93 13.58
C VAL A 17 43.12 -11.42 12.23
N ALA A 18 43.30 -12.70 11.88
CA ALA A 18 42.72 -13.28 10.66
C ALA A 18 41.18 -13.33 10.72
N ALA A 19 40.61 -13.73 11.86
CA ALA A 19 39.15 -13.70 12.07
C ALA A 19 38.60 -12.26 12.16
N ALA A 20 39.38 -11.28 12.62
CA ALA A 20 38.99 -9.87 12.61
C ALA A 20 39.13 -9.22 11.21
N GLN A 21 40.04 -9.71 10.36
CA GLN A 21 40.15 -9.28 8.95
C GLN A 21 39.02 -9.84 8.08
N GLU A 22 38.48 -11.01 8.41
CA GLU A 22 37.28 -11.58 7.74
C GLU A 22 35.98 -10.87 8.16
N LEU A 23 36.00 -10.07 9.23
CA LEU A 23 34.83 -9.41 9.83
C LEU A 23 34.73 -7.89 9.54
N ALA A 24 35.62 -7.33 8.73
CA ALA A 24 35.63 -5.89 8.43
C ALA A 24 36.01 -5.57 6.98
N GLU A 25 35.55 -6.37 6.01
CA GLU A 25 35.38 -5.83 4.66
C GLU A 25 34.27 -4.78 4.74
N VAL A 26 34.68 -3.54 4.97
CA VAL A 26 33.85 -2.36 4.74
C VAL A 26 33.32 -2.52 3.31
N PRO A 27 31.99 -2.65 3.12
CA PRO A 27 31.46 -2.84 1.78
C PRO A 27 31.96 -1.70 0.90
N PRO A 28 32.31 -1.99 -0.37
CA PRO A 28 32.88 -0.98 -1.25
C PRO A 28 31.99 0.26 -1.28
N VAL A 29 32.63 1.41 -1.46
CA VAL A 29 31.93 2.69 -1.62
C VAL A 29 30.88 2.50 -2.72
N PRO A 30 29.60 2.81 -2.46
CA PRO A 30 28.54 2.52 -3.40
C PRO A 30 28.77 3.31 -4.67
N SER A 31 28.49 2.68 -5.82
CA SER A 31 28.51 3.40 -7.09
C SER A 31 27.47 4.55 -7.07
N PRO A 32 27.64 5.60 -7.88
CA PRO A 32 26.64 6.67 -7.98
C PRO A 32 25.22 6.14 -8.31
N ARG A 33 25.15 5.10 -9.14
CA ARG A 33 23.91 4.38 -9.49
C ARG A 33 23.28 3.66 -8.30
N GLU A 34 24.10 2.97 -7.51
CA GLU A 34 23.65 2.30 -6.30
C GLU A 34 23.16 3.31 -5.25
N ALA A 35 23.91 4.38 -5.05
CA ALA A 35 23.56 5.45 -4.11
C ALA A 35 22.26 6.17 -4.51
N SER A 36 22.02 6.40 -5.80
CA SER A 36 20.76 7.00 -6.27
C SER A 36 19.56 6.07 -6.02
N LEU A 37 19.73 4.77 -6.27
CA LEU A 37 18.68 3.77 -6.08
C LEU A 37 18.34 3.60 -4.59
N GLU A 38 19.35 3.48 -3.74
CA GLU A 38 19.18 3.43 -2.28
C GLU A 38 18.43 4.65 -1.75
N LEU A 39 18.85 5.85 -2.17
CA LEU A 39 18.25 7.09 -1.70
C LEU A 39 16.80 7.23 -2.18
N ALA A 40 16.51 6.82 -3.42
CA ALA A 40 15.15 6.81 -3.95
C ALA A 40 14.23 5.86 -3.16
N MET A 41 14.71 4.66 -2.79
CA MET A 41 13.96 3.72 -1.96
C MET A 41 13.74 4.26 -0.54
N ARG A 42 14.77 4.85 0.09
CA ARG A 42 14.65 5.51 1.40
C ARG A 42 13.62 6.63 1.38
N GLN A 43 13.63 7.47 0.34
CA GLN A 43 12.65 8.55 0.21
C GLN A 43 11.23 8.01 0.05
N ALA A 44 11.04 6.92 -0.69
CA ALA A 44 9.73 6.30 -0.83
C ALA A 44 9.22 5.65 0.47
N ASP A 45 10.12 5.07 1.27
CA ASP A 45 9.82 4.50 2.60
C ASP A 45 9.40 5.56 3.63
N GLN A 46 10.08 6.71 3.63
CA GLN A 46 9.84 7.79 4.59
C GLN A 46 8.64 8.68 4.25
N GLN A 47 8.12 8.61 3.02
CA GLN A 47 7.00 9.44 2.60
C GLN A 47 5.66 8.81 2.96
N PHE A 48 4.72 9.65 3.39
CA PHE A 48 3.35 9.22 3.66
C PHE A 48 2.74 8.47 2.47
N ASP A 49 2.10 7.34 2.78
CA ASP A 49 1.40 6.49 1.81
C ASP A 49 -0.07 6.94 1.68
N ALA A 50 -0.25 8.01 0.92
CA ALA A 50 -1.57 8.57 0.64
C ALA A 50 -2.49 7.60 -0.13
N VAL A 51 -1.91 6.65 -0.88
CA VAL A 51 -2.64 5.62 -1.63
C VAL A 51 -3.32 4.63 -0.68
N SER A 52 -2.55 4.04 0.25
CA SER A 52 -3.12 3.13 1.25
C SER A 52 -4.11 3.84 2.16
N PHE A 53 -3.83 5.09 2.54
CA PHE A 53 -4.71 5.90 3.37
C PHE A 53 -6.06 6.20 2.70
N LEU A 54 -6.07 6.73 1.48
CA LEU A 54 -7.33 6.98 0.74
C LEU A 54 -8.07 5.67 0.45
N GLY A 55 -7.33 4.62 0.12
CA GLY A 55 -7.89 3.28 -0.07
C GLY A 55 -8.55 2.74 1.19
N ALA A 56 -8.02 3.06 2.38
CA ALA A 56 -8.61 2.69 3.65
C ALA A 56 -9.85 3.55 3.98
N GLN A 57 -9.77 4.87 3.83
CA GLN A 57 -10.93 5.76 4.03
C GLN A 57 -12.12 5.35 3.18
N ARG A 58 -11.89 5.02 1.91
CA ARG A 58 -12.92 4.52 1.01
C ARG A 58 -13.53 3.21 1.50
N SER A 59 -12.71 2.25 1.93
CA SER A 59 -13.21 0.99 2.49
C SER A 59 -14.04 1.20 3.76
N LEU A 60 -13.59 2.07 4.66
CA LEU A 60 -14.33 2.38 5.89
C LEU A 60 -15.67 3.08 5.58
N LEU A 61 -15.67 4.03 4.64
CA LEU A 61 -16.88 4.75 4.25
C LEU A 61 -17.90 3.80 3.60
N MET A 62 -17.47 2.92 2.71
CA MET A 62 -18.33 1.83 2.20
C MET A 62 -18.82 0.92 3.32
N GLY A 63 -17.96 0.62 4.30
CA GLY A 63 -18.33 -0.14 5.49
C GLY A 63 -19.47 0.51 6.28
N VAL A 64 -19.47 1.85 6.43
CA VAL A 64 -20.57 2.60 7.07
C VAL A 64 -21.88 2.44 6.27
N PHE A 65 -21.85 2.57 4.95
CA PHE A 65 -23.05 2.42 4.12
C PHE A 65 -23.62 1.00 4.16
N GLU A 66 -22.77 -0.01 4.11
CA GLU A 66 -23.18 -1.41 4.24
C GLU A 66 -23.72 -1.71 5.66
N THR A 67 -23.16 -1.10 6.71
CA THR A 67 -23.72 -1.17 8.07
C THR A 67 -25.13 -0.55 8.12
N TYR A 68 -25.34 0.59 7.46
CA TYR A 68 -26.65 1.22 7.39
C TYR A 68 -27.66 0.34 6.64
N CYS A 69 -27.27 -0.23 5.49
CA CYS A 69 -28.08 -1.21 4.76
C CYS A 69 -28.48 -2.40 5.66
N ALA A 70 -27.50 -2.97 6.38
CA ALA A 70 -27.75 -4.10 7.27
C ALA A 70 -28.71 -3.72 8.40
N ALA A 71 -28.56 -2.53 9.00
CA ALA A 71 -29.44 -2.06 10.06
C ALA A 71 -30.88 -1.89 9.59
N GLU A 72 -31.11 -1.24 8.45
CA GLU A 72 -32.45 -1.06 7.87
C GLU A 72 -33.14 -2.40 7.53
N LEU A 73 -32.38 -3.41 7.12
CA LEU A 73 -32.93 -4.71 6.71
C LEU A 73 -32.99 -5.77 7.83
N LEU A 74 -32.24 -5.61 8.92
CA LEU A 74 -32.17 -6.56 10.04
C LEU A 74 -32.79 -6.04 11.33
N ILE A 75 -33.24 -4.77 11.38
CA ILE A 75 -34.07 -4.26 12.47
C ILE A 75 -35.54 -4.42 12.03
N PRO A 76 -36.37 -5.18 12.76
CA PRO A 76 -37.68 -5.55 12.28
C PRO A 76 -38.60 -4.33 12.20
N PRO A 77 -39.30 -4.11 11.08
CA PRO A 77 -40.45 -3.22 11.08
C PRO A 77 -41.58 -3.85 11.92
N GLU A 78 -42.57 -3.05 12.32
CA GLU A 78 -43.73 -3.51 13.12
C GLU A 78 -44.49 -4.69 12.46
N THR A 79 -44.31 -4.89 11.16
CA THR A 79 -44.93 -5.95 10.34
C THR A 79 -44.11 -7.24 10.21
N GLY A 80 -42.89 -7.31 10.76
CA GLY A 80 -41.96 -8.45 10.62
C GLY A 80 -41.16 -8.46 9.30
N PHE A 81 -40.20 -9.39 9.17
CA PHE A 81 -39.31 -9.49 8.01
C PHE A 81 -39.86 -10.39 6.91
N SER A 82 -39.65 -10.01 5.65
CA SER A 82 -39.63 -10.97 4.55
C SER A 82 -38.29 -11.74 4.54
N GLY A 83 -38.31 -13.01 4.09
CA GLY A 83 -37.07 -13.82 3.99
C GLY A 83 -36.01 -13.23 3.04
N LEU A 84 -36.44 -12.42 2.06
CA LEU A 84 -35.55 -11.74 1.12
C LEU A 84 -34.84 -10.54 1.77
N GLU A 85 -35.55 -9.72 2.55
CA GLU A 85 -34.96 -8.61 3.30
C GLU A 85 -33.93 -9.11 4.31
N PHE A 86 -34.27 -10.19 5.03
CA PHE A 86 -33.35 -10.80 5.99
C PHE A 86 -32.07 -11.31 5.31
N GLY A 87 -32.21 -11.98 4.16
CA GLY A 87 -31.06 -12.45 3.36
C GLY A 87 -30.18 -11.31 2.85
N LEU A 88 -30.77 -10.24 2.33
CA LEU A 88 -30.05 -9.04 1.89
C LEU A 88 -29.36 -8.33 3.05
N GLY A 89 -30.02 -8.21 4.19
CA GLY A 89 -29.47 -7.62 5.41
C GLY A 89 -28.24 -8.36 5.92
N LEU A 90 -28.27 -9.70 5.93
CA LEU A 90 -27.09 -10.52 6.26
C LEU A 90 -25.95 -10.30 5.25
N GLY A 91 -26.28 -10.19 3.96
CA GLY A 91 -25.31 -9.86 2.91
C GLY A 91 -24.61 -8.52 3.17
N CYS A 92 -25.39 -7.48 3.46
CA CYS A 92 -24.88 -6.16 3.82
C CYS A 92 -24.01 -6.21 5.09
N LEU A 93 -24.40 -7.00 6.11
CA LEU A 93 -23.62 -7.14 7.35
C LEU A 93 -22.25 -7.79 7.12
N VAL A 94 -22.21 -8.87 6.32
CA VAL A 94 -20.95 -9.54 5.95
C VAL A 94 -20.08 -8.63 5.10
N GLY A 95 -20.68 -7.91 4.15
CA GLY A 95 -20.01 -6.90 3.33
C GLY A 95 -19.38 -5.80 4.19
N ALA A 96 -20.16 -5.19 5.08
CA ALA A 96 -19.72 -4.18 6.04
C ALA A 96 -18.53 -4.69 6.87
N THR A 97 -18.68 -5.85 7.51
CA THR A 97 -17.64 -6.44 8.37
C THR A 97 -16.33 -6.63 7.59
N THR A 98 -16.42 -7.14 6.37
CA THR A 98 -15.25 -7.33 5.50
C THR A 98 -14.56 -5.99 5.19
N LEU A 99 -15.35 -4.97 4.84
CA LEU A 99 -14.85 -3.64 4.52
C LEU A 99 -14.21 -2.94 5.72
N TRP A 100 -14.81 -3.06 6.91
CA TRP A 100 -14.23 -2.57 8.17
C TRP A 100 -12.90 -3.24 8.47
N VAL A 101 -12.84 -4.58 8.44
CA VAL A 101 -11.61 -5.34 8.68
C VAL A 101 -10.52 -4.95 7.67
N MET A 102 -10.85 -4.87 6.38
CA MET A 102 -9.90 -4.47 5.35
C MET A 102 -9.44 -3.02 5.49
N GLY A 103 -10.35 -2.10 5.79
CA GLY A 103 -10.06 -0.67 5.99
C GLY A 103 -9.15 -0.45 7.19
N ILE A 104 -9.48 -1.03 8.34
CA ILE A 104 -8.67 -0.95 9.56
C ILE A 104 -7.30 -1.57 9.34
N ARG A 105 -7.23 -2.77 8.74
CA ARG A 105 -5.94 -3.41 8.42
C ARG A 105 -5.08 -2.54 7.50
N ARG A 106 -5.66 -1.84 6.52
CA ARG A 106 -4.91 -0.93 5.64
C ARG A 106 -4.42 0.33 6.36
N LEU A 107 -5.15 0.84 7.36
CA LEU A 107 -4.67 1.95 8.18
C LEU A 107 -3.51 1.55 9.10
N LEU A 108 -3.62 0.37 9.71
CA LEU A 108 -2.60 -0.13 10.65
C LEU A 108 -1.37 -0.69 9.94
N HIS A 109 -1.56 -1.29 8.76
CA HIS A 109 -0.52 -1.97 7.99
C HIS A 109 -0.61 -1.57 6.50
N PRO A 110 -0.11 -0.38 6.13
CA PRO A 110 -0.11 0.10 4.75
C PRO A 110 0.85 -0.73 3.89
N LYS A 111 0.28 -1.54 2.98
CA LYS A 111 1.03 -2.51 2.15
C LYS A 111 2.03 -1.86 1.19
N GLU A 112 1.72 -0.68 0.63
CA GLU A 112 2.64 -0.06 -0.34
C GLU A 112 3.89 0.51 0.33
N GLY A 113 3.77 0.98 1.58
CA GLY A 113 4.91 1.33 2.45
C GLY A 113 5.72 0.10 2.87
N GLU A 114 5.06 -0.99 3.28
CA GLU A 114 5.71 -2.26 3.65
C GLU A 114 6.61 -2.80 2.53
N HIS A 115 6.14 -2.79 1.28
CA HIS A 115 6.96 -3.23 0.15
C HIS A 115 8.15 -2.29 -0.17
N ALA A 116 8.07 -1.01 0.16
CA ALA A 116 9.23 -0.11 0.03
C ALA A 116 10.28 -0.43 1.11
N HIS A 117 9.82 -0.65 2.34
CA HIS A 117 10.66 -1.07 3.46
C HIS A 117 11.34 -2.42 3.22
N GLU A 118 10.58 -3.44 2.81
CA GLU A 118 11.09 -4.79 2.52
C GLU A 118 12.20 -4.77 1.46
N ARG A 119 12.04 -3.98 0.40
CA ARG A 119 13.07 -3.80 -0.64
C ARG A 119 14.33 -3.14 -0.09
N LEU A 120 14.16 -2.12 0.76
CA LEU A 120 15.29 -1.43 1.39
C LEU A 120 16.04 -2.36 2.37
N VAL A 121 15.32 -3.16 3.16
CA VAL A 121 15.89 -4.17 4.07
C VAL A 121 16.62 -5.25 3.28
N GLY A 122 16.01 -5.76 2.21
CA GLY A 122 16.62 -6.72 1.29
C GLY A 122 17.93 -6.20 0.70
N TYR A 123 17.92 -4.96 0.19
CA TYR A 123 19.12 -4.30 -0.32
C TYR A 123 20.26 -4.25 0.71
N TYR A 124 20.00 -3.84 1.96
CA TYR A 124 21.08 -3.82 2.97
C TYR A 124 21.58 -5.21 3.34
N ARG A 125 20.69 -6.22 3.37
CA ARG A 125 21.08 -7.60 3.64
C ARG A 125 22.02 -8.10 2.54
N ASP A 126 21.64 -7.89 1.29
CA ASP A 126 22.38 -8.37 0.12
C ASP A 126 23.71 -7.60 -0.02
N ARG A 127 23.72 -6.30 0.34
CA ARG A 127 24.94 -5.49 0.43
C ARG A 127 25.91 -5.95 1.52
N ARG A 128 25.41 -6.33 2.70
CA ARG A 128 26.25 -6.94 3.76
C ARG A 128 26.80 -8.30 3.35
N ALA A 129 26.10 -9.02 2.49
CA ALA A 129 26.57 -10.28 1.90
C ALA A 129 27.52 -10.06 0.70
N GLY A 130 27.89 -8.81 0.38
CA GLY A 130 28.84 -8.50 -0.69
C GLY A 130 28.32 -8.72 -2.11
N SER A 131 27.02 -8.98 -2.30
CA SER A 131 26.43 -9.29 -3.60
C SER A 131 25.12 -8.54 -3.81
N VAL A 132 25.20 -7.32 -4.34
CA VAL A 132 24.02 -6.56 -4.78
C VAL A 132 23.86 -6.68 -6.28
N ASP A 133 22.78 -7.31 -6.71
CA ASP A 133 22.35 -7.28 -8.11
C ASP A 133 21.49 -6.03 -8.37
N LEU A 134 22.15 -4.96 -8.83
CA LEU A 134 21.50 -3.68 -9.11
C LEU A 134 20.50 -3.77 -10.27
N ASP A 135 20.77 -4.60 -11.27
CA ASP A 135 19.90 -4.73 -12.43
C ASP A 135 18.60 -5.45 -12.05
N ALA A 136 18.69 -6.49 -11.23
CA ALA A 136 17.51 -7.17 -10.67
C ALA A 136 16.66 -6.24 -9.79
N LEU A 137 17.31 -5.43 -8.93
CA LEU A 137 16.62 -4.50 -8.05
C LEU A 137 15.90 -3.39 -8.83
N GLU A 138 16.55 -2.84 -9.86
CA GLU A 138 15.90 -1.87 -10.76
C GLU A 138 14.76 -2.50 -11.56
N ALA A 139 14.93 -3.74 -12.04
CA ALA A 139 13.89 -4.45 -12.77
C ALA A 139 12.65 -4.69 -11.90
N ASP A 140 12.83 -5.09 -10.64
CA ASP A 140 11.74 -5.25 -9.68
C ASP A 140 11.03 -3.92 -9.39
N LEU A 141 11.79 -2.84 -9.18
CA LEU A 141 11.23 -1.51 -8.98
C LEU A 141 10.41 -1.04 -10.20
N ARG A 142 10.93 -1.23 -11.42
CA ARG A 142 10.21 -0.93 -12.68
C ARG A 142 8.96 -1.78 -12.84
N ALA A 143 9.02 -3.07 -12.54
CA ALA A 143 7.88 -3.98 -12.64
C ALA A 143 6.77 -3.58 -11.65
N SER A 144 7.13 -3.26 -10.41
CA SER A 144 6.21 -2.76 -9.40
C SER A 144 5.56 -1.44 -9.81
N ALA A 145 6.35 -0.46 -10.25
CA ALA A 145 5.86 0.82 -10.75
C ALA A 145 4.87 0.65 -11.93
N ARG A 146 5.17 -0.23 -12.89
CA ARG A 146 4.27 -0.54 -14.03
C ARG A 146 2.95 -1.16 -13.56
N ARG A 147 3.00 -2.10 -12.61
CA ARG A 147 1.81 -2.74 -12.04
C ARG A 147 0.92 -1.73 -11.33
N ASP A 148 1.51 -0.80 -10.58
CA ASP A 148 0.78 0.24 -9.85
C ASP A 148 0.15 1.26 -10.80
N ARG A 149 0.85 1.68 -11.87
CA ARG A 149 0.26 2.51 -12.93
C ARG A 149 -0.96 1.85 -13.55
N ARG A 150 -0.89 0.55 -13.85
CA ARG A 150 -2.02 -0.19 -14.41
C ARG A 150 -3.20 -0.25 -13.42
N ARG A 151 -2.92 -0.55 -12.14
CA ARG A 151 -3.96 -0.55 -11.09
C ARG A 151 -4.62 0.81 -10.94
N ARG A 152 -3.84 1.89 -11.08
CA ARG A 152 -4.35 3.26 -11.04
C ARG A 152 -5.35 3.55 -12.14
N TRP A 153 -5.06 3.16 -13.38
CA TRP A 153 -5.99 3.30 -14.50
C TRP A 153 -7.30 2.54 -14.29
N VAL A 154 -7.22 1.32 -13.74
CA VAL A 154 -8.43 0.56 -13.39
C VAL A 154 -9.23 1.30 -12.31
N ARG A 155 -8.58 1.78 -11.25
CA ARG A 155 -9.24 2.58 -10.19
C ARG A 155 -9.87 3.86 -10.74
N PHE A 156 -9.19 4.54 -11.67
CA PHE A 156 -9.72 5.71 -12.36
C PHE A 156 -11.03 5.37 -13.10
N SER A 157 -11.00 4.32 -13.93
CA SER A 157 -12.18 3.92 -14.71
C SER A 157 -13.37 3.54 -13.81
N LEU A 158 -13.13 2.84 -12.70
CA LEU A 158 -14.16 2.52 -11.72
C LEU A 158 -14.70 3.79 -11.03
N GLY A 159 -13.83 4.73 -10.65
CA GLY A 159 -14.25 6.00 -10.08
C GLY A 159 -15.13 6.83 -11.02
N VAL A 160 -14.82 6.86 -12.31
CA VAL A 160 -15.66 7.51 -13.33
C VAL A 160 -17.03 6.84 -13.43
N LEU A 161 -17.07 5.51 -13.44
CA LEU A 161 -18.33 4.74 -13.48
C LEU A 161 -19.19 4.99 -12.24
N GLU A 162 -18.60 5.07 -11.06
CA GLU A 162 -19.32 5.37 -9.82
C GLU A 162 -19.88 6.80 -9.80
N LEU A 163 -19.14 7.77 -10.34
CA LEU A 163 -19.63 9.13 -10.51
C LEU A 163 -20.83 9.18 -11.48
N ALA A 164 -20.77 8.44 -12.59
CA ALA A 164 -21.89 8.33 -13.51
C ALA A 164 -23.12 7.67 -12.84
N ALA A 165 -22.90 6.63 -12.02
CA ALA A 165 -23.96 5.99 -11.25
C ALA A 165 -24.59 6.95 -10.23
N SER A 166 -23.77 7.70 -9.48
CA SER A 166 -24.22 8.72 -8.54
C SER A 166 -25.06 9.81 -9.24
N ALA A 167 -24.58 10.32 -10.39
CA ALA A 167 -25.32 11.31 -11.19
C ALA A 167 -26.67 10.76 -11.68
N THR A 168 -26.71 9.49 -12.07
CA THR A 168 -27.94 8.81 -12.49
C THR A 168 -28.93 8.70 -11.32
N LEU A 169 -28.47 8.28 -10.15
CA LEU A 169 -29.29 8.20 -8.94
C LEU A 169 -29.81 9.57 -8.53
N ALA A 170 -28.96 10.60 -8.51
CA ALA A 170 -29.37 11.98 -8.23
C ALA A 170 -30.45 12.45 -9.21
N GLY A 171 -30.30 12.17 -10.50
CA GLY A 171 -31.29 12.50 -11.53
C GLY A 171 -32.63 11.76 -11.38
N LEU A 172 -32.60 10.50 -10.93
CA LEU A 172 -33.82 9.72 -10.63
C LEU A 172 -34.53 10.23 -9.37
N THR A 173 -33.77 10.55 -8.32
CA THR A 173 -34.28 11.15 -7.09
C THR A 173 -34.88 12.54 -7.35
N ALA A 174 -34.24 13.38 -8.17
CA ALA A 174 -34.76 14.70 -8.54
C ALA A 174 -36.05 14.63 -9.38
N ARG A 175 -36.32 13.49 -10.03
CA ARG A 175 -37.55 13.21 -10.77
C ARG A 175 -38.62 12.51 -9.94
N ASP A 176 -38.45 12.42 -8.62
CA ASP A 176 -39.33 11.71 -7.68
C ASP A 176 -39.58 10.23 -8.05
N ARG A 177 -38.67 9.62 -8.81
CA ARG A 177 -38.75 8.19 -9.12
C ARG A 177 -38.18 7.30 -8.01
N ILE A 178 -37.53 7.91 -7.03
CA ILE A 178 -36.94 7.31 -5.83
C ILE A 178 -37.27 8.24 -4.66
N GLU A 179 -37.43 7.67 -3.47
CA GLU A 179 -37.66 8.40 -2.24
C GLU A 179 -36.52 9.43 -1.97
N ARG A 180 -36.88 10.69 -1.69
CA ARG A 180 -35.90 11.81 -1.68
C ARG A 180 -34.83 11.71 -0.60
N SER A 181 -35.18 11.23 0.60
CA SER A 181 -34.26 11.17 1.74
C SER A 181 -33.18 10.08 1.55
N SER A 182 -33.59 8.85 1.25
CA SER A 182 -32.69 7.72 1.01
C SER A 182 -31.92 7.88 -0.32
N GLY A 183 -32.61 8.30 -1.39
CA GLY A 183 -31.99 8.49 -2.72
C GLY A 183 -30.91 9.58 -2.74
N SER A 184 -31.06 10.66 -1.98
CA SER A 184 -30.05 11.73 -1.89
C SER A 184 -28.83 11.31 -1.05
N ALA A 185 -29.04 10.61 0.06
CA ALA A 185 -27.97 10.08 0.89
C ALA A 185 -27.09 9.08 0.13
N ILE A 186 -27.70 8.14 -0.61
CA ILE A 186 -26.99 7.17 -1.44
C ILE A 186 -26.21 7.87 -2.57
N ALA A 187 -26.83 8.85 -3.24
CA ALA A 187 -26.17 9.60 -4.30
C ALA A 187 -24.94 10.38 -3.79
N ILE A 188 -25.06 11.08 -2.66
CA ILE A 188 -23.96 11.81 -2.03
C ILE A 188 -22.85 10.85 -1.58
N GLY A 189 -23.21 9.75 -0.93
CA GLY A 189 -22.26 8.73 -0.51
C GLY A 189 -21.44 8.17 -1.67
N THR A 190 -22.14 7.77 -2.74
CA THR A 190 -21.52 7.25 -3.96
C THR A 190 -20.63 8.30 -4.63
N ALA A 191 -21.03 9.59 -4.62
CA ALA A 191 -20.20 10.68 -5.14
C ALA A 191 -18.92 10.87 -4.33
N VAL A 192 -18.99 10.83 -3.00
CA VAL A 192 -17.79 10.96 -2.13
C VAL A 192 -16.84 9.79 -2.39
N ILE A 193 -17.36 8.55 -2.46
CA ILE A 193 -16.57 7.35 -2.75
C ILE A 193 -15.90 7.43 -4.12
N ALA A 194 -16.62 7.93 -5.12
CA ALA A 194 -16.11 8.15 -6.48
C ALA A 194 -15.01 9.22 -6.51
N VAL A 195 -15.21 10.36 -5.83
CA VAL A 195 -14.21 11.43 -5.71
C VAL A 195 -12.94 10.93 -5.03
N LEU A 196 -13.06 10.14 -3.95
CA LEU A 196 -11.91 9.52 -3.29
C LEU A 196 -11.19 8.53 -4.23
N GLY A 197 -11.94 7.77 -5.03
CA GLY A 197 -11.41 6.87 -6.05
C GLY A 197 -10.66 7.60 -7.17
N LEU A 198 -11.18 8.74 -7.63
CA LEU A 198 -10.53 9.58 -8.62
C LEU A 198 -9.32 10.32 -8.06
N ALA A 199 -9.39 10.88 -6.85
CA ALA A 199 -8.27 11.54 -6.20
C ALA A 199 -7.07 10.58 -6.08
N HIS A 200 -7.35 9.34 -5.67
CA HIS A 200 -6.38 8.27 -5.64
C HIS A 200 -5.74 8.00 -7.02
N ALA A 201 -6.51 8.10 -8.11
CA ALA A 201 -5.99 7.93 -9.46
C ALA A 201 -5.00 9.03 -9.92
N PHE A 202 -4.86 10.13 -9.18
CA PHE A 202 -3.86 11.16 -9.46
C PHE A 202 -2.59 11.02 -8.61
N LEU A 203 -2.60 10.15 -7.61
CA LEU A 203 -1.45 9.93 -6.73
C LEU A 203 -0.49 8.90 -7.30
N ARG A 204 0.81 9.16 -7.16
CA ARG A 204 1.87 8.21 -7.49
C ARG A 204 2.10 7.26 -6.32
N SER A 205 2.20 5.96 -6.60
CA SER A 205 2.57 4.97 -5.57
C SER A 205 4.01 5.20 -5.09
N PRO A 206 4.40 4.69 -3.92
CA PRO A 206 5.79 4.73 -3.44
C PRO A 206 6.79 4.19 -4.48
N ALA A 207 6.46 3.10 -5.17
CA ALA A 207 7.32 2.51 -6.21
C ALA A 207 7.52 3.46 -7.40
N GLU A 208 6.47 4.16 -7.81
CA GLU A 208 6.57 5.12 -8.92
C GLU A 208 7.32 6.39 -8.55
N ARG A 209 7.20 6.85 -7.30
CA ARG A 209 7.99 7.96 -6.78
C ARG A 209 9.48 7.60 -6.71
N ALA A 210 9.81 6.42 -6.19
CA ALA A 210 11.18 5.92 -6.15
C ALA A 210 11.77 5.79 -7.56
N LEU A 211 11.04 5.18 -8.50
CA LEU A 211 11.52 5.04 -9.87
C LEU A 211 11.78 6.40 -10.53
N ALA A 212 10.85 7.35 -10.42
CA ALA A 212 11.00 8.67 -11.00
C ALA A 212 12.21 9.42 -10.41
N ALA A 213 12.41 9.35 -9.09
CA ALA A 213 13.54 9.97 -8.41
C ALA A 213 14.90 9.36 -8.82
N HIS A 214 14.94 8.04 -9.05
CA HIS A 214 16.13 7.36 -9.56
C HIS A 214 16.43 7.75 -11.01
N GLU A 215 15.42 7.73 -11.89
CA GLU A 215 15.55 8.09 -13.31
C GLU A 215 16.03 9.54 -13.48
N GLU A 216 15.41 10.49 -12.77
CA GLU A 216 15.78 11.91 -12.80
C GLU A 216 17.25 12.12 -12.42
N ARG A 217 17.71 11.45 -11.36
CA ARG A 217 19.11 11.54 -10.94
C ARG A 217 20.03 10.84 -11.91
N SER A 218 19.69 9.66 -12.39
CA SER A 218 20.53 8.91 -13.35
C SER A 218 20.76 9.67 -14.65
N SER A 219 19.81 10.53 -15.06
CA SER A 219 19.94 11.39 -16.25
C SER A 219 20.80 12.64 -16.05
N ALA A 220 21.16 12.96 -14.81
CA ALA A 220 21.98 14.12 -14.46
C ALA A 220 23.50 13.81 -14.47
N TRP A 221 23.89 12.56 -14.73
CA TRP A 221 25.28 12.09 -14.75
C TRP A 221 25.71 11.65 -16.14
#